data_AF-A0AAW8K7G8-F1
#
_entry.id   AF-A0AAW8K7G8-F1
#
_cell.length_a   1.000
_cell.length_b   1.000
_cell.length_c   1.000
_cell.angle_alpha   90.00
_cell.angle_beta   90.00
_cell.angle_gamma   90.00
#
_symmetry.space_group_name_H-M   'P 1'
#
loop_
_entity.id
_entity.type
_entity.pdbx_description
1 polymer ?
#
loop_
_entity_poly.entity_id
_entity_poly.type
_entity_poly.pdbx_seq_one_letter_code
_entity_poly.pdbx_strand_id
1 'polypeptide(L)' 'ETEVTAVVNDSRKLEQGCLFICIKGAAFDGHTFAAEAVEKGAAVLLVQEPVDVPDEVTVIQVEDTRYGMA' A
#
# COMPACT_ATOMS: atom_id res chain seq x y z
N GLU A 1 -7.70 -10.09 13.10
CA GLU A 1 -6.46 -9.30 13.23
C GLU A 1 -5.53 -9.69 12.11
N THR A 2 -5.00 -8.69 11.40
CA THR A 2 -4.01 -8.88 10.33
C THR A 2 -2.67 -8.41 10.90
N GLU A 3 -1.71 -9.32 11.02
CA GLU A 3 -0.36 -8.98 11.48
C GLU A 3 0.43 -8.34 10.34
N VAL A 4 0.99 -7.16 10.59
CA VAL A 4 1.84 -6.44 9.63
C VAL A 4 3.30 -6.62 10.04
N THR A 5 4.08 -7.22 9.16
CA THR A 5 5.49 -7.56 9.42
C THR A 5 6.44 -6.40 9.14
N ALA A 6 6.09 -5.54 8.19
CA ALA A 6 6.90 -4.40 7.74
C ALA A 6 6.05 -3.29 7.15
N VAL A 7 6.56 -2.07 7.18
CA VAL A 7 5.96 -0.90 6.49
C VAL A 7 6.84 -0.54 5.32
N VAL A 8 6.26 -0.58 4.11
CA VAL A 8 6.99 -0.43 2.84
C VAL A 8 6.32 0.66 2.01
N ASN A 9 7.10 1.60 1.49
CA ASN A 9 6.64 2.61 0.52
C ASN A 9 7.39 2.52 -0.82
N ASP A 10 8.31 1.56 -0.95
CA ASP A 10 9.08 1.29 -2.15
C ASP A 10 8.65 -0.07 -2.71
N SER A 11 8.01 -0.10 -3.88
CA SER A 11 7.49 -1.33 -4.48
C SER A 11 8.58 -2.41 -4.71
N ARG A 12 9.85 -2.00 -4.78
CA ARG A 12 10.98 -2.93 -4.92
C ARG A 12 11.30 -3.72 -3.64
N LYS A 13 10.78 -3.28 -2.50
CA LYS A 13 10.97 -3.90 -1.18
C LYS A 13 9.71 -4.60 -0.66
N LEU A 14 8.69 -4.76 -1.52
CA LEU A 14 7.47 -5.47 -1.17
C LEU A 14 7.79 -6.89 -0.68
N GLU A 15 7.23 -7.22 0.46
CA GLU A 15 7.41 -8.50 1.14
C GLU A 15 6.07 -9.02 1.67
N GLN A 16 5.99 -10.32 1.90
CA GLN A 16 4.77 -10.94 2.39
C GLN A 16 4.42 -10.42 3.80
N GLY A 17 3.16 -10.06 4.00
CA GLY A 17 2.67 -9.52 5.27
C GLY A 17 2.95 -8.02 5.47
N CYS A 18 3.54 -7.33 4.50
CA CYS A 18 3.82 -5.91 4.65
C CYS A 18 2.57 -5.04 4.49
N LEU A 19 2.63 -3.85 5.08
CA LEU A 19 1.76 -2.72 4.77
C LEU A 19 2.44 -1.88 3.69
N PHE A 20 1.82 -1.80 2.52
CA PHE A 20 2.33 -0.97 1.43
C PHE A 20 1.66 0.40 1.42
N ILE A 21 2.46 1.47 1.43
CA ILE A 21 1.99 2.86 1.42
C ILE A 21 2.10 3.41 0.00
N CYS A 22 0.96 3.66 -0.62
CA CYS A 22 0.83 4.25 -1.94
C CYS A 22 1.01 5.78 -1.87
N ILE A 23 2.26 6.24 -1.84
CA ILE A 23 2.54 7.67 -1.86
C ILE A 23 2.51 8.20 -3.30
N LYS A 24 1.73 9.26 -3.53
CA LYS A 24 1.80 10.03 -4.78
C LYS A 24 2.90 11.08 -4.71
N GLY A 25 3.97 10.84 -5.46
CA GLY A 25 5.07 11.77 -5.67
C GLY A 25 4.95 12.51 -7.01
N ALA A 26 5.84 13.47 -7.24
CA ALA A 26 5.87 14.24 -8.49
C ALA A 26 6.30 13.41 -9.71
N ALA A 27 7.10 12.36 -9.51
CA ALA A 27 7.64 11.51 -10.56
C ALA A 27 7.17 10.05 -10.48
N PHE A 28 6.52 9.66 -9.38
CA PHE A 28 6.18 8.28 -9.08
C PHE A 28 4.84 8.23 -8.36
N ASP A 29 3.96 7.34 -8.78
CA ASP A 29 2.66 7.13 -8.17
C ASP A 29 2.61 5.71 -7.56
N GLY A 30 2.60 5.61 -6.23
CA GLY A 30 2.53 4.32 -5.55
C GLY A 30 1.25 3.53 -5.85
N HIS A 31 0.15 4.20 -6.22
CA HIS A 31 -1.14 3.54 -6.49
C HIS A 31 -1.07 2.62 -7.70
N THR A 32 -0.18 2.91 -8.66
CA THR A 32 0.01 2.02 -9.83
C THR A 32 0.62 0.67 -9.45
N PHE A 33 1.19 0.56 -8.24
CA PHE A 33 1.79 -0.67 -7.71
C PHE A 33 0.88 -1.39 -6.70
N ALA A 34 -0.35 -0.91 -6.48
CA ALA A 34 -1.27 -1.55 -5.54
C ALA A 34 -1.55 -3.01 -5.93
N ALA A 35 -1.78 -3.28 -7.21
CA ALA A 35 -1.95 -4.65 -7.71
C ALA A 35 -0.70 -5.51 -7.51
N GLU A 36 0.50 -4.97 -7.81
CA GLU A 36 1.77 -5.69 -7.59
C GLU A 36 2.02 -5.97 -6.10
N ALA A 37 1.64 -5.04 -5.22
CA ALA A 37 1.72 -5.22 -3.78
C ALA A 37 0.85 -6.38 -3.30
N VAL A 38 -0.38 -6.49 -3.82
CA VAL A 38 -1.25 -7.64 -3.55
C VAL A 38 -0.61 -8.94 -4.03
N GLU A 39 -0.10 -8.97 -5.27
CA GLU A 39 0.54 -10.16 -5.85
C GLU A 39 1.77 -10.61 -5.05
N LYS A 40 2.52 -9.66 -4.48
CA LYS A 40 3.68 -9.94 -3.61
C LYS A 40 3.30 -10.26 -2.16
N GLY A 41 2.01 -10.28 -1.83
CA GLY A 41 1.50 -10.68 -0.54
C GLY A 41 1.46 -9.56 0.50
N ALA A 42 1.35 -8.29 0.09
CA ALA A 42 1.03 -7.21 1.01
C ALA A 42 -0.30 -7.50 1.70
N ALA A 43 -0.30 -7.41 3.03
CA ALA A 43 -1.49 -7.69 3.84
C ALA A 43 -2.43 -6.47 3.93
N VAL A 44 -1.84 -5.27 3.83
CA VAL A 44 -2.57 -4.00 3.95
C VAL A 44 -2.05 -3.00 2.93
N LEU A 45 -2.95 -2.24 2.32
CA LEU A 45 -2.63 -1.12 1.45
C LEU A 45 -3.10 0.18 2.09
N LEU A 46 -2.21 1.17 2.21
CA LEU A 46 -2.55 2.52 2.62
C LEU A 46 -2.54 3.42 1.37
N VAL A 47 -3.71 3.91 0.98
CA VAL A 47 -3.93 4.66 -0.26
C VAL A 47 -4.56 6.01 0.01
N GLN A 48 -4.34 6.97 -0.88
CA GLN A 48 -5.07 8.25 -0.88
C GLN A 48 -6.10 8.35 -2.01
N GLU A 49 -5.91 7.56 -3.06
CA GLU A 49 -6.83 7.43 -4.18
C GLU A 49 -7.37 5.99 -4.27
N PRO A 50 -8.58 5.80 -4.81
CA PRO A 50 -9.14 4.46 -4.99
C PRO A 50 -8.24 3.61 -5.90
N VAL A 51 -8.06 2.35 -5.51
CA VAL A 51 -7.29 1.34 -6.25
C VAL A 51 -8.15 0.12 -6.53
N ASP A 52 -7.93 -0.52 -7.67
CA ASP A 52 -8.64 -1.74 -8.07
C ASP A 52 -7.83 -2.95 -7.60
N VAL A 53 -8.25 -3.54 -6.48
CA VAL A 53 -7.60 -4.70 -5.84
C VAL A 53 -8.67 -5.66 -5.29
N PRO A 54 -8.36 -6.95 -5.14
CA PRO A 54 -9.30 -7.93 -4.59
C PRO A 54 -9.79 -7.55 -3.19
N ASP A 55 -11.06 -7.85 -2.89
CA ASP A 55 -11.70 -7.61 -1.58
C ASP A 55 -11.02 -8.34 -0.40
N GLU A 56 -10.18 -9.34 -0.70
CA GLU A 56 -9.40 -10.09 0.29
C GLU A 56 -8.29 -9.24 0.93
N VAL A 57 -7.89 -8.13 0.29
CA VAL A 57 -6.84 -7.24 0.80
C VAL A 57 -7.45 -6.07 1.56
N THR A 58 -6.90 -5.79 2.73
CA THR A 58 -7.35 -4.65 3.53
C THR A 58 -6.83 -3.35 2.92
N VAL A 59 -7.72 -2.50 2.43
CA VAL A 59 -7.39 -1.17 1.91
C VAL A 59 -7.82 -0.11 2.91
N ILE A 60 -6.87 0.70 3.36
CA ILE A 60 -7.08 1.86 4.21
C ILE A 60 -6.94 3.10 3.32
N GLN A 61 -8.04 3.79 3.08
CA GLN A 61 -8.03 5.05 2.35
C GLN A 61 -7.94 6.23 3.33
N VAL A 62 -6.97 7.11 3.11
CA VAL A 62 -6.78 8.37 3.87
C VAL A 62 -6.79 9.57 2.93
N GLU A 63 -7.06 10.78 3.43
CA GLU A 63 -7.00 11.98 2.57
C GLU A 63 -5.57 12.29 2.08
N ASP A 64 -4.56 12.05 2.92
CA ASP A 64 -3.15 12.24 2.57
C ASP A 64 -2.29 11.13 3.20
N THR A 65 -1.66 10.32 2.34
CA THR A 65 -0.80 9.20 2.76
C THR A 65 0.46 9.65 3.48
N ARG A 66 0.95 10.88 3.24
CA ARG A 66 2.14 11.42 3.92
C ARG A 66 1.85 11.79 5.36
N TYR A 67 0.65 12.30 5.64
CA TYR A 67 0.22 12.57 7.02
C TYR A 67 -0.15 11.30 7.78
N GLY A 68 -0.65 10.27 7.10
CA GLY A 68 -0.94 8.97 7.71
C GLY A 68 0.29 8.20 8.23
N MET A 69 1.52 8.64 7.89
CA MET A 69 2.77 8.07 8.38
C MET A 69 3.27 8.67 9.70
N ALA A 70 2.66 9.76 10.17
CA ALA A 70 3.10 10.53 11.34
C ALA A 70 2.61 9.94 12.67
#